data_AF-A0A8T1T0I5-F1
#
_entry.id   AF-A0A8T1T0I5-F1
#
_cell.length_a   1.000
_cell.length_b   1.000
_cell.length_c   1.000
_cell.angle_alpha   90.00
_cell.angle_beta   90.00
_cell.angle_gamma   90.00
#
_symmetry.space_group_name_H-M   'P 1'
#
loop_
_entity.id
_entity.type
_entity.pdbx_description
1 polymer ?
#
loop_
_entity_poly.entity_id
_entity_poly.type
_entity_poly.pdbx_seq_one_letter_code
_entity_poly.pdbx_strand_id
1 'polypeptide(L)'
;MFALSQVFTDLLKNIPRTTVHKRMDHLKVKKHHCDLEELRKLKAINSIAFHAAKCTLISREDVEALYTSCKTERVLKTKRRK
;
A
#
# COMPACT_ATOMS: atom_id res chain seq x y z
N MET A 1 1.70 9.67 -7.46
CA MET A 1 1.58 8.21 -7.20
C MET A 1 2.56 7.83 -6.10
N PHE A 2 2.25 6.81 -5.31
CA PHE A 2 3.05 6.37 -4.16
C PHE A 2 3.53 4.94 -4.34
N ALA A 3 4.72 4.61 -3.84
CA ALA A 3 5.22 3.23 -3.82
C ALA A 3 4.45 2.42 -2.77
N LEU A 4 3.84 1.31 -3.21
CA LEU A 4 3.05 0.43 -2.35
C LEU A 4 3.89 -0.14 -1.18
N SER A 5 5.17 -0.41 -1.43
CA SER A 5 6.12 -0.84 -0.39
C SER A 5 6.23 0.18 0.73
N GLN A 6 6.32 1.47 0.39
CA GLN A 6 6.43 2.56 1.35
C GLN A 6 5.10 2.77 2.10
N VAL A 7 3.96 2.65 1.42
CA VAL A 7 2.64 2.71 2.07
C VAL A 7 2.49 1.59 3.12
N PHE A 8 3.02 0.39 2.85
CA PHE A 8 3.03 -0.69 3.82
C PHE A 8 3.92 -0.41 5.03
N THR A 9 5.10 0.19 4.85
CA THR A 9 6.04 0.46 5.96
C THR A 9 5.67 1.68 6.79
N ASP A 10 5.12 2.71 6.17
CA ASP A 10 4.84 3.98 6.86
C ASP A 10 3.42 4.00 7.42
N LEU A 11 2.44 3.73 6.56
CA LEU A 11 1.02 3.95 6.86
C LEU A 11 0.34 2.71 7.46
N LEU A 12 0.68 1.52 6.94
CA LEU A 12 0.00 0.26 7.27
C LEU A 12 0.88 -0.70 8.08
N LYS A 13 1.92 -0.19 8.76
CA LYS A 13 2.95 -0.99 9.47
C LYS A 13 2.43 -2.04 10.45
N ASN A 14 1.26 -1.77 11.04
CA ASN A 14 0.65 -2.63 12.07
C ASN A 14 -0.53 -3.46 11.53
N ILE A 15 -0.65 -3.61 10.20
CA ILE A 15 -1.72 -4.37 9.55
C ILE A 15 -1.09 -5.51 8.74
N PRO A 16 -1.55 -6.76 8.91
CA PRO A 16 -1.03 -7.88 8.14
C PRO A 16 -1.17 -7.64 6.64
N ARG A 17 -0.09 -7.89 5.88
CA ARG A 17 -0.06 -7.72 4.42
C ARG A 17 -1.16 -8.48 3.70
N THR A 18 -1.51 -9.67 4.18
CA THR A 18 -2.62 -10.49 3.65
C THR A 18 -3.97 -9.79 3.79
N THR A 19 -4.22 -9.08 4.90
CA THR A 19 -5.42 -8.27 5.10
C THR A 19 -5.44 -7.08 4.15
N VAL A 20 -4.30 -6.42 3.96
CA VAL A 20 -4.23 -5.28 3.05
C VAL A 20 -4.48 -5.72 1.60
N HIS A 21 -3.88 -6.84 1.14
CA HIS A 21 -4.14 -7.37 -0.18
C HIS A 21 -5.62 -7.72 -0.41
N LYS A 22 -6.27 -8.41 0.54
CA LYS A 22 -7.72 -8.69 0.44
C LYS A 22 -8.54 -7.40 0.31
N ARG A 23 -8.18 -6.35 1.04
CA ARG A 23 -8.87 -5.05 0.96
C ARG A 23 -8.62 -4.34 -0.36
N MET A 24 -7.39 -4.39 -0.87
CA MET A 24 -7.08 -3.84 -2.19
C MET A 24 -7.95 -4.50 -3.25
N ASP A 25 -8.17 -5.82 -3.16
CA ASP A 25 -9.01 -6.55 -4.09
C ASP A 25 -10.50 -6.19 -3.92
N HIS A 26 -10.98 -6.04 -2.68
CA HIS A 26 -12.36 -5.58 -2.41
C HIS A 26 -12.63 -4.15 -2.90
N LEU A 27 -11.67 -3.25 -2.72
CA LEU A 27 -11.74 -1.86 -3.16
C LEU A 27 -11.42 -1.70 -4.65
N LYS A 28 -11.08 -2.80 -5.36
CA LYS A 28 -10.67 -2.81 -6.77
C LYS A 28 -9.59 -1.78 -7.08
N VAL A 29 -8.62 -1.66 -6.15
CA VAL A 29 -7.50 -0.71 -6.25
C VAL A 29 -6.71 -0.97 -7.53
N LYS A 30 -6.49 0.09 -8.31
CA LYS A 30 -5.65 0.01 -9.51
C LYS A 30 -4.18 0.00 -9.10
N LYS A 31 -3.50 -1.11 -9.43
CA LYS A 31 -2.09 -1.34 -9.13
C LYS A 31 -1.32 -1.08 -10.43
N HIS A 32 -0.43 -0.09 -10.44
CA HIS A 32 0.46 0.13 -11.58
C HIS A 32 1.79 -0.55 -11.29
N HIS A 33 2.15 -1.57 -12.05
CA HIS A 33 3.46 -2.20 -11.92
C HIS A 33 4.49 -1.31 -12.61
N CYS A 34 5.56 -0.96 -11.89
CA CYS A 34 6.61 -0.12 -12.45
C CYS A 34 7.33 -0.83 -13.58
N ASP A 35 7.57 -0.08 -14.65
CA ASP A 35 8.52 -0.47 -15.68
C ASP A 35 9.97 -0.32 -15.20
N LEU A 36 10.92 -0.90 -15.92
CA LEU A 36 12.35 -0.83 -15.59
C LEU A 36 12.86 0.62 -15.50
N GLU A 37 12.35 1.51 -16.34
CA GLU A 37 12.70 2.94 -16.31
C GLU A 37 12.16 3.64 -15.06
N GLU A 38 10.90 3.40 -14.69
CA GLU A 38 10.32 3.94 -13.47
C GLU A 38 11.05 3.42 -12.23
N LEU A 39 11.38 2.13 -12.23
CA LEU A 39 12.14 1.50 -11.16
C LEU A 39 13.55 2.11 -11.03
N ARG A 40 14.24 2.41 -12.14
CA ARG A 40 15.52 3.12 -12.13
C ARG A 40 15.39 4.55 -11.59
N LYS A 41 14.38 5.30 -12.02
CA LYS A 41 14.11 6.67 -11.54
C LYS A 41 13.84 6.68 -10.04
N LEU A 42 13.02 5.74 -9.54
CA LEU A 42 12.70 5.63 -8.12
C LEU A 42 13.92 5.24 -7.25
N LYS A 43 14.83 4.42 -7.78
CA LYS A 43 16.11 4.11 -7.12
C LYS A 43 17.03 5.34 -7.06
N ALA A 44 17.08 6.14 -8.12
CA ALA A 44 17.91 7.34 -8.17
C ALA A 44 17.53 8.38 -7.10
N ILE A 45 16.25 8.46 -6.74
CA ILE A 45 15.75 9.37 -5.68
C ILE A 45 15.65 8.70 -4.29
N ASN A 46 16.22 7.50 -4.12
CA ASN A 46 16.15 6.70 -2.88
C ASN A 46 14.72 6.46 -2.36
N SER A 47 13.71 6.53 -3.23
CA SER A 47 12.31 6.30 -2.83
C SER A 47 12.00 4.82 -2.62
N ILE A 48 12.80 3.93 -3.21
CA ILE A 48 12.72 2.47 -3.01
C ILE A 48 14.11 1.90 -2.74
N ALA A 49 14.16 0.73 -2.09
CA ALA A 49 15.42 0.04 -1.82
C ALA A 49 16.18 -0.28 -3.13
N PHE A 50 17.50 -0.12 -3.12
CA PHE A 50 18.34 -0.37 -4.30
C PHE A 50 18.20 -1.80 -4.85
N HIS A 51 17.99 -2.77 -3.95
CA HIS A 51 17.77 -4.18 -4.29
C HIS A 51 16.32 -4.51 -4.69
N ALA A 52 15.41 -3.54 -4.74
CA ALA A 52 14.04 -3.78 -5.18
C ALA A 52 14.05 -4.23 -6.65
N ALA A 53 13.56 -5.45 -6.90
CA ALA A 53 13.39 -6.00 -8.24
C ALA A 53 12.00 -5.74 -8.84
N LYS A 54 11.03 -5.37 -7.99
CA LYS A 54 9.66 -5.05 -8.37
C LYS A 54 9.19 -3.85 -7.56
N CYS A 55 8.47 -2.94 -8.21
CA CYS A 55 7.79 -1.84 -7.55
C CYS A 55 6.35 -1.76 -8.09
N THR A 56 5.42 -1.44 -7.21
CA THR A 56 4.03 -1.21 -7.57
C THR A 56 3.67 0.18 -7.08
N LEU A 57 3.16 1.02 -7.97
CA LEU A 57 2.64 2.34 -7.65
C LEU A 57 1.13 2.27 -7.44
N ILE A 58 0.66 3.09 -6.50
CA ILE A 58 -0.74 3.25 -6.15
C ILE A 58 -1.10 4.74 -6.19
N SER A 59 -2.34 5.05 -6.57
CA SER A 59 -2.85 6.42 -6.60
C SER A 59 -3.03 6.96 -5.17
N ARG A 60 -3.10 8.29 -5.01
CA ARG A 60 -3.37 8.89 -3.71
C ARG A 60 -4.75 8.49 -3.19
N GLU A 61 -5.74 8.52 -4.07
CA GLU A 61 -7.14 8.19 -3.75
C GLU A 61 -7.26 6.75 -3.23
N ASP A 62 -6.58 5.80 -3.88
CA ASP A 62 -6.57 4.41 -3.44
C ASP A 62 -5.86 4.23 -2.10
N VAL A 63 -4.79 5.00 -1.82
CA VAL A 63 -4.11 4.99 -0.51
C VAL A 63 -5.03 5.49 0.59
N GLU A 64 -5.75 6.58 0.35
CA GLU A 64 -6.71 7.15 1.31
C GLU A 64 -7.89 6.19 1.55
N ALA A 65 -8.40 5.55 0.49
CA ALA A 65 -9.44 4.53 0.59
C ALA A 65 -8.97 3.31 1.39
N LEU A 66 -7.75 2.82 1.14
CA LEU A 66 -7.14 1.72 1.89
C LEU A 66 -6.96 2.06 3.36
N TYR A 67 -6.44 3.26 3.65
CA TYR A 67 -6.21 3.71 5.02
C TYR A 67 -7.51 3.84 5.80
N THR A 68 -8.52 4.47 5.18
CA THR A 68 -9.86 4.63 5.77
C THR A 68 -10.51 3.29 6.02
N SER A 69 -10.50 2.39 5.03
CA SER A 69 -10.98 1.02 5.18
C SER A 69 -10.28 0.34 6.36
N CYS A 70 -8.95 0.38 6.39
CA CYS A 70 -8.11 -0.24 7.42
C CYS A 70 -8.43 0.27 8.83
N LYS A 71 -8.66 1.56 8.98
CA LYS A 71 -9.00 2.20 10.25
C LYS A 71 -10.42 1.86 10.71
N THR A 72 -11.41 1.90 9.80
CA THR A 72 -12.82 1.59 10.12
C THR A 72 -12.99 0.17 10.64
N GLU A 73 -12.33 -0.81 10.04
CA GLU A 73 -12.41 -2.20 10.52
C GLU A 73 -11.71 -2.42 11.85
N ARG A 74 -10.62 -1.69 12.17
CA ARG A 74 -10.04 -1.73 13.52
C ARG A 74 -11.05 -1.30 14.56
N VAL A 75 -11.76 -0.20 14.31
CA VAL A 75 -12.81 0.31 15.20
C VAL A 75 -13.92 -0.74 15.37
N LEU A 76 -14.36 -1.37 14.28
CA LEU A 76 -15.39 -2.42 14.32
C LEU A 76 -14.94 -3.69 15.06
N LYS A 77 -13.69 -4.14 14.88
CA LYS A 77 -13.14 -5.31 15.62
C LYS A 77 -12.99 -5.05 17.11
N THR A 78 -12.61 -3.83 17.52
CA THR A 78 -12.60 -3.46 18.95
C THR A 78 -14.01 -3.35 19.53
N LYS A 79 -15.01 -2.92 18.76
CA LYS A 79 -16.41 -2.86 19.23
C LYS A 79 -17.05 -4.25 19.38
N ARG A 80 -16.64 -5.23 18.55
CA ARG A 80 -17.16 -6.62 18.59
C ARG A 80 -16.60 -7.50 19.71
N ARG A 81 -15.65 -7.00 20.51
CA ARG A 81 -15.07 -7.70 21.67
C ARG A 81 -15.65 -7.24 23.02
N LYS A 82 -16.80 -6.57 23.00
CA LYS A 82 -17.57 -6.24 24.21
C LYS A 82 -18.88 -6.99 24.21
#